data_AF-A0A955TUD5-F1
#
_entry.id   AF-A0A955TUD5-F1
#
_cell.length_a   1.000
_cell.length_b   1.000
_cell.length_c   1.000
_cell.angle_alpha   90.00
_cell.angle_beta   90.00
_cell.angle_gamma   90.00
#
_symmetry.space_group_name_H-M   'P 1'
#
loop_
_entity.id
_entity.type
_entity.pdbx_description
1 polymer ?
#
loop_
_entity_poly.entity_id
_entity_poly.type
_entity_poly.pdbx_seq_one_letter_code
_entity_poly.pdbx_strand_id
1 'polypeptide(L)'
;MMDFHARQYTGDGKCPYTPLDEAVGQPEPYVPNPELVEAVNMALYLRRPLLLEGEPGCGKTRLAFSVAYELGYPLYEIYIRSTSKAQDLLYTFDAIRRLYDLQEQAAGGAQGGGQSQASIQKAKEPQQVLEEKRQYVEFGELGKAIERTMDKDEPS
;
A
#
# COMPACT_ATOMS: atom_id res chain seq x y z
N MET A 1 -15.98 4.89 8.24
CA MET A 1 -15.52 3.58 8.78
C MET A 1 -15.95 2.49 7.80
N MET A 2 -15.01 1.78 7.15
CA MET A 2 -15.40 0.68 6.26
C MET A 2 -16.05 -0.42 7.10
N ASP A 3 -17.33 -0.70 6.86
CA ASP A 3 -18.04 -1.82 7.48
C ASP A 3 -17.54 -3.14 6.88
N PHE A 4 -16.41 -3.64 7.39
CA PHE A 4 -15.89 -4.97 7.04
C PHE A 4 -16.87 -6.10 7.37
N HIS A 5 -17.84 -5.84 8.26
CA HIS A 5 -18.90 -6.79 8.59
C HIS A 5 -20.00 -6.89 7.51
N ALA A 6 -20.03 -5.98 6.53
CA ALA A 6 -21.06 -5.96 5.49
C ALA A 6 -20.68 -6.74 4.22
N ARG A 7 -19.38 -7.03 4.02
CA ARG A 7 -18.91 -7.75 2.83
C ARG A 7 -18.63 -9.21 3.14
N GLN A 8 -19.24 -10.11 2.38
CA GLN A 8 -19.11 -11.55 2.52
C GLN A 8 -18.66 -12.14 1.19
N TYR A 9 -17.77 -13.12 1.27
CA TYR A 9 -17.32 -13.91 0.14
C TYR A 9 -18.28 -15.10 -0.03
N THR A 10 -18.80 -15.32 -1.24
CA THR A 10 -19.73 -16.44 -1.51
C THR A 10 -19.12 -17.51 -2.40
N GLY A 11 -18.14 -17.17 -3.23
CA GLY A 11 -17.53 -18.08 -4.20
C GLY A 11 -18.31 -18.22 -5.51
N ASP A 12 -19.29 -17.35 -5.76
CA ASP A 12 -20.13 -17.37 -6.97
C ASP A 12 -19.50 -16.64 -8.16
N GLY A 13 -18.33 -16.01 -7.98
CA GLY A 13 -17.64 -15.25 -9.02
C GLY A 13 -18.36 -13.96 -9.42
N LYS A 14 -19.19 -13.41 -8.53
CA LYS A 14 -19.93 -12.15 -8.74
C LYS A 14 -19.56 -11.14 -7.66
N CYS A 15 -19.33 -9.89 -8.05
CA CYS A 15 -19.14 -8.80 -7.09
C CYS A 15 -20.49 -8.10 -6.85
N PRO A 16 -21.16 -8.31 -5.70
CA PRO A 16 -22.41 -7.63 -5.38
C PRO A 16 -22.19 -6.21 -4.83
N TYR A 17 -20.93 -5.82 -4.57
CA TYR A 17 -20.57 -4.56 -3.94
C TYR A 17 -20.10 -3.54 -4.98
N THR A 18 -20.19 -2.25 -4.64
CA THR A 18 -19.48 -1.21 -5.39
C THR A 18 -17.97 -1.44 -5.22
N PRO A 19 -17.22 -1.73 -6.31
CA PRO A 19 -15.78 -1.95 -6.23
C PRO A 19 -15.10 -0.66 -5.76
N LEU A 20 -14.04 -0.78 -4.97
CA LEU A 20 -13.21 0.39 -4.68
C LEU A 20 -12.31 0.72 -5.88
N ASP A 21 -11.70 1.90 -5.84
CA ASP A 21 -10.70 2.32 -6.82
C ASP A 21 -9.61 1.25 -6.99
N GLU A 22 -9.16 0.97 -8.22
CA GLU A 22 -8.15 -0.06 -8.49
C GLU A 22 -8.54 -1.48 -8.01
N ALA A 23 -9.84 -1.75 -7.82
CA ALA A 23 -10.31 -3.09 -7.57
C ALA A 23 -9.91 -4.01 -8.74
N VAL A 24 -9.67 -5.28 -8.39
CA VAL A 24 -9.29 -6.30 -9.37
C VAL A 24 -10.40 -6.44 -10.41
N GLY A 25 -10.01 -6.58 -11.68
CA GLY A 25 -10.93 -6.96 -12.76
C GLY A 25 -11.49 -8.37 -12.56
N GLN A 26 -12.38 -8.80 -13.45
CA GLN A 26 -12.98 -10.13 -13.37
C GLN A 26 -11.92 -11.24 -13.50
N PRO A 27 -11.70 -12.08 -12.48
CA PRO A 27 -10.73 -13.17 -12.53
C PRO A 27 -11.33 -14.39 -13.24
N GLU A 28 -10.48 -15.38 -13.51
CA GLU A 28 -10.94 -16.70 -13.95
C GLU A 28 -11.88 -17.32 -12.90
N PRO A 29 -12.94 -18.05 -13.32
CA PRO A 29 -13.86 -18.69 -12.39
C PRO A 29 -13.13 -19.61 -11.41
N TYR A 30 -13.37 -19.39 -10.12
CA TYR A 30 -12.83 -20.20 -9.04
C TYR A 30 -14.00 -20.78 -8.23
N VAL A 31 -14.03 -22.10 -8.07
CA VAL A 31 -15.10 -22.80 -7.33
C VAL A 31 -14.53 -23.28 -6.00
N PRO A 32 -14.73 -22.54 -4.90
CA PRO A 32 -14.25 -22.95 -3.58
C PRO A 32 -15.11 -24.07 -2.98
N ASN A 33 -14.52 -24.86 -2.08
CA ASN A 33 -15.27 -25.71 -1.16
C ASN A 33 -16.00 -24.83 -0.12
N PRO A 34 -17.25 -25.13 0.27
CA PRO A 34 -17.95 -24.46 1.37
C PRO A 34 -17.12 -24.19 2.64
N GLU A 35 -16.28 -25.14 3.07
CA GLU A 35 -15.42 -24.97 4.26
C GLU A 35 -14.39 -23.83 4.07
N LEU A 36 -13.89 -23.65 2.85
CA LEU A 36 -12.94 -22.59 2.51
C LEU A 36 -13.63 -21.23 2.49
N VAL A 37 -14.87 -21.17 2.00
CA VAL A 37 -15.70 -19.95 2.03
C VAL A 37 -15.94 -19.52 3.48
N GLU A 38 -16.27 -20.47 4.36
CA GLU A 38 -16.45 -20.22 5.79
C GLU A 38 -15.15 -19.70 6.44
N ALA A 39 -14.01 -20.34 6.17
CA ALA A 39 -12.71 -19.91 6.70
C ALA A 39 -12.35 -18.47 6.29
N VAL A 40 -12.59 -18.10 5.03
CA VAL A 40 -12.38 -16.72 4.54
C VAL A 40 -13.28 -15.74 5.28
N ASN A 41 -14.57 -16.03 5.38
CA ASN A 41 -15.52 -15.15 6.06
C ASN A 41 -15.23 -15.02 7.56
N MET A 42 -14.78 -16.09 8.22
CA MET A 42 -14.33 -16.04 9.61
C MET A 42 -13.10 -15.16 9.78
N ALA A 43 -12.12 -15.26 8.89
CA ALA A 43 -10.93 -14.41 8.92
C ALA A 43 -11.28 -12.92 8.75
N LEU A 44 -12.19 -12.60 7.81
CA LEU A 44 -12.72 -11.24 7.60
C LEU A 44 -13.44 -10.72 8.85
N TYR A 45 -14.32 -11.53 9.43
CA TYR A 45 -15.09 -11.15 10.61
C TYR A 45 -14.19 -10.90 11.84
N LEU A 46 -13.19 -11.76 12.05
CA LEU A 46 -12.25 -11.66 13.16
C LEU A 46 -11.16 -10.60 12.93
N ARG A 47 -11.06 -10.05 11.72
CA ARG A 47 -9.96 -9.17 11.27
C ARG A 47 -8.60 -9.79 11.53
N ARG A 48 -8.47 -11.09 11.25
CA ARG A 48 -7.23 -11.86 11.43
C ARG A 48 -6.71 -12.31 10.07
N PRO A 49 -5.38 -12.35 9.88
CA PRO A 49 -4.81 -12.85 8.64
C PRO A 49 -5.12 -14.35 8.45
N LEU A 50 -5.33 -14.76 7.20
CA LEU A 50 -5.55 -16.15 6.82
C LEU A 50 -4.31 -16.67 6.08
N LEU A 51 -3.71 -17.74 6.59
CA LEU A 51 -2.60 -18.45 5.93
C LEU A 51 -3.15 -19.66 5.16
N LEU A 52 -2.80 -19.77 3.88
CA LEU A 52 -3.24 -20.86 3.01
C LEU A 52 -2.10 -21.85 2.77
N GLU A 53 -2.26 -23.10 3.22
CA GLU A 53 -1.29 -24.17 3.03
C GLU A 53 -1.80 -25.24 2.05
N GLY A 54 -0.88 -25.99 1.43
CA GLY A 54 -1.19 -27.14 0.56
C GLY A 54 -0.34 -27.20 -0.72
N GLU A 55 -0.64 -28.16 -1.58
CA GLU A 55 0.20 -28.49 -2.74
C GLU A 55 0.28 -27.35 -3.79
N PRO A 56 1.39 -27.27 -4.53
CA PRO A 56 1.50 -26.36 -5.65
C PRO A 56 0.42 -26.68 -6.68
N GLY A 57 -0.27 -25.64 -7.19
CA GLY A 57 -1.34 -25.81 -8.18
C GLY A 57 -2.76 -25.93 -7.60
N CYS A 58 -2.95 -25.98 -6.27
CA CYS A 58 -4.30 -26.00 -5.65
C CYS A 58 -5.08 -24.67 -5.73
N GLY A 59 -4.65 -23.72 -6.56
CA GLY A 59 -5.37 -22.46 -6.76
C GLY A 59 -5.32 -21.46 -5.59
N LYS A 60 -4.31 -21.52 -4.71
CA LYS A 60 -4.15 -20.58 -3.58
C LYS A 60 -4.11 -19.12 -4.03
N THR A 61 -3.32 -18.84 -5.06
CA THR A 61 -3.25 -17.52 -5.68
C THR A 61 -4.60 -17.14 -6.27
N ARG A 62 -5.25 -18.03 -7.03
CA ARG A 62 -6.59 -17.79 -7.61
C ARG A 62 -7.65 -17.47 -6.56
N LEU A 63 -7.61 -18.12 -5.38
CA LEU A 63 -8.50 -17.79 -4.28
C LEU A 63 -8.36 -16.33 -3.86
N ALA A 64 -7.13 -15.80 -3.73
CA ALA A 64 -6.91 -14.40 -3.36
C ALA A 64 -7.53 -13.43 -4.38
N PHE A 65 -7.40 -13.71 -5.68
CA PHE A 65 -8.05 -12.94 -6.74
C PHE A 65 -9.58 -13.04 -6.68
N SER A 66 -10.13 -14.25 -6.49
CA SER A 66 -11.56 -14.48 -6.37
C SER A 66 -12.17 -13.71 -5.20
N VAL A 67 -11.51 -13.76 -4.03
CA VAL A 67 -11.92 -13.06 -2.81
C VAL A 67 -11.84 -11.54 -3.01
N ALA A 68 -10.74 -11.02 -3.57
CA ALA A 68 -10.59 -9.59 -3.82
C ALA A 68 -11.65 -9.07 -4.79
N TYR A 69 -11.92 -9.79 -5.88
CA TYR A 69 -12.93 -9.43 -6.87
C TYR A 69 -14.34 -9.44 -6.28
N GLU A 70 -14.77 -10.53 -5.64
CA GLU A 70 -16.13 -10.61 -5.08
C GLU A 70 -16.37 -9.56 -4.00
N LEU A 71 -15.36 -9.30 -3.16
CA LEU A 71 -15.44 -8.27 -2.14
C LEU A 71 -15.22 -6.86 -2.70
N GLY A 72 -14.84 -6.70 -3.97
CA GLY A 72 -14.56 -5.41 -4.60
C GLY A 72 -13.35 -4.67 -4.01
N TYR A 73 -12.38 -5.39 -3.45
CA TYR A 73 -11.16 -4.84 -2.87
C TYR A 73 -10.01 -4.79 -3.90
N PRO A 74 -9.08 -3.82 -3.76
CA PRO A 74 -7.79 -3.90 -4.47
C PRO A 74 -6.98 -5.10 -3.94
N LEU A 75 -6.17 -5.69 -4.80
CA LEU A 75 -5.26 -6.79 -4.44
C LEU A 75 -3.81 -6.31 -4.56
N TYR A 76 -3.07 -6.40 -3.46
CA TYR A 76 -1.65 -6.10 -3.41
C TYR A 76 -0.85 -7.41 -3.38
N GLU A 77 -0.15 -7.70 -4.47
CA GLU A 77 0.69 -8.88 -4.59
C GLU A 77 2.12 -8.58 -4.15
N ILE A 78 2.59 -9.30 -3.13
CA ILE A 78 3.93 -9.12 -2.56
C ILE A 78 4.70 -10.43 -2.61
N TYR A 79 5.85 -10.42 -3.27
CA TYR A 79 6.75 -11.57 -3.34
C TYR A 79 7.86 -11.44 -2.29
N ILE A 80 7.78 -12.26 -1.23
CA ILE A 80 8.77 -12.28 -0.15
C ILE A 80 9.90 -13.27 -0.45
N ARG A 81 11.15 -12.87 -0.21
CA ARG A 81 12.36 -13.72 -0.28
C ARG A 81 13.08 -13.70 1.07
N SER A 82 14.05 -14.60 1.28
CA SER A 82 14.86 -14.63 2.51
C SER A 82 15.68 -13.35 2.75
N THR A 83 15.92 -12.57 1.70
CA THR A 83 16.64 -11.29 1.76
C THR A 83 15.73 -10.08 1.88
N SER A 84 14.40 -10.27 1.81
CA SER A 84 13.43 -9.18 1.89
C SER A 84 13.34 -8.64 3.32
N LYS A 85 13.33 -7.32 3.48
CA LYS A 85 13.14 -6.65 4.77
C LYS A 85 11.74 -6.06 4.85
N ALA A 86 11.21 -5.92 6.06
CA ALA A 86 9.92 -5.27 6.29
C ALA A 86 9.88 -3.82 5.77
N GLN A 87 11.01 -3.11 5.81
CA GLN A 87 11.14 -1.75 5.30
C GLN A 87 10.83 -1.69 3.79
N ASP A 88 11.28 -2.68 3.02
CA ASP A 88 11.08 -2.74 1.57
C ASP A 88 9.59 -2.78 1.18
N LEU A 89 8.73 -3.27 2.08
CA LEU A 89 7.28 -3.32 1.86
C LEU A 89 6.59 -2.00 2.21
N LEU A 90 7.16 -1.24 3.15
CA LEU A 90 6.60 0.01 3.63
C LEU A 90 7.05 1.18 2.76
N TYR A 91 8.36 1.44 2.70
CA TYR A 91 8.92 2.53 1.92
C TYR A 91 10.42 2.36 1.67
N THR A 92 10.89 2.94 0.57
CA THR A 92 12.31 3.09 0.24
C THR A 92 12.67 4.57 0.21
N PHE A 93 13.82 4.90 0.81
CA PHE A 93 14.34 6.26 0.84
C PHE A 93 15.52 6.41 -0.12
N ASP A 94 15.36 7.27 -1.13
CA ASP A 94 16.44 7.57 -2.07
C ASP A 94 17.39 8.62 -1.48
N ALA A 95 18.36 8.13 -0.72
CA ALA A 95 19.42 8.97 -0.15
C ALA A 95 20.35 9.57 -1.22
N ILE A 96 20.47 8.94 -2.40
CA ILE A 96 21.40 9.37 -3.45
C ILE A 96 20.82 10.58 -4.17
N ARG A 97 19.56 10.51 -4.59
CA ARG A 97 18.86 11.65 -5.19
C ARG A 97 18.85 12.85 -4.25
N ARG A 98 18.58 12.61 -2.96
CA ARG A 98 18.66 13.68 -1.95
C ARG A 98 20.04 14.30 -1.85
N LEU A 99 21.10 13.48 -1.89
CA LEU A 99 22.47 14.00 -1.86
C LEU A 99 22.79 14.85 -3.09
N TYR A 100 22.34 14.41 -4.27
CA TYR A 100 22.52 15.13 -5.53
C TYR A 100 21.85 16.51 -5.49
N ASP A 101 20.59 16.57 -5.09
CA ASP A 101 19.83 17.83 -4.99
C ASP A 101 20.48 18.79 -3.98
N LEU A 102 21.06 18.28 -2.89
CA LEU A 102 21.82 19.09 -1.93
C LEU A 102 23.13 19.65 -2.54
N GLN A 103 23.81 18.90 -3.40
CA GLN A 103 25.02 19.37 -4.07
C GLN A 103 24.71 20.42 -5.14
N GLU A 104 23.64 20.24 -5.91
CA GLU A 104 23.20 21.25 -6.89
C GLU A 104 22.79 22.56 -6.21
N GLN A 105 22.07 22.51 -5.09
CA GLN A 105 21.73 23.70 -4.32
C GLN A 105 22.98 24.43 -3.79
N ALA A 106 24.00 23.67 -3.36
CA ALA A 106 25.27 24.24 -2.92
C ALA A 106 26.08 24.86 -4.07
N ALA A 107 26.06 24.25 -5.27
CA ALA A 107 26.78 24.73 -6.45
C ALA A 107 26.08 25.91 -7.14
N GLY A 108 24.74 25.89 -7.22
CA GLY A 108 23.92 26.96 -7.78
C GLY A 108 23.93 28.24 -6.94
N GLY A 109 24.26 28.15 -5.64
CA GLY A 109 24.48 29.29 -4.76
C GLY A 109 25.77 30.10 -5.06
N ALA A 110 26.64 29.62 -5.95
CA ALA A 110 27.90 30.29 -6.29
C ALA A 110 27.77 31.32 -7.43
N GLN A 111 26.63 31.40 -8.14
CA GLN A 111 26.37 32.41 -9.17
C GLN A 111 25.35 33.45 -8.69
N GLY A 112 25.73 34.22 -7.67
CA GLY A 112 24.97 35.36 -7.17
C GLY A 112 25.85 36.18 -6.26
N GLY A 113 26.55 37.17 -6.82
CA GLY A 113 27.39 38.08 -6.06
C GLY A 113 26.59 38.90 -5.05
N GLY A 114 27.07 38.91 -3.81
CA GLY A 114 26.77 39.93 -2.80
C GLY A 114 25.48 39.74 -2.01
N GLN A 115 25.60 39.23 -0.78
CA GLN A 115 25.65 40.05 0.43
C GLN A 115 25.78 39.16 1.66
N SER A 116 26.74 39.51 2.51
CA SER A 116 26.86 39.05 3.88
C SER A 116 25.57 39.36 4.64
N GLN A 117 24.76 38.35 4.91
CA GLN A 117 24.08 38.17 6.18
C GLN A 117 23.95 36.68 6.44
N ALA A 118 24.71 36.19 7.43
CA ALA A 118 24.38 34.97 8.16
C ALA A 118 23.05 35.20 8.89
N SER A 119 21.95 35.20 8.12
CA SER A 119 20.62 35.00 8.65
C SER A 119 20.59 33.55 9.09
N ILE A 120 20.53 33.35 10.41
CA ILE A 120 20.09 32.09 11.00
C ILE A 120 18.79 31.75 10.28
N GLN A 121 18.85 30.80 9.34
CA GLN A 121 17.68 30.35 8.61
C GLN A 121 16.69 29.88 9.67
N LYS A 122 15.59 30.63 9.80
CA LYS A 122 14.49 30.37 10.72
C LYS A 122 14.18 28.87 10.63
N ALA A 123 14.21 28.16 11.77
CA ALA A 123 13.95 26.73 11.80
C ALA A 123 12.63 26.48 11.09
N LYS A 124 12.68 25.86 9.89
CA LYS A 124 11.48 25.49 9.14
C LYS A 124 10.60 24.66 10.06
N GLU A 125 9.31 24.92 10.01
CA GLU A 125 8.35 24.16 10.80
C GLU A 125 8.50 22.67 10.49
N PRO A 126 8.37 21.78 11.50
CA PRO A 126 8.62 20.35 11.32
C PRO A 126 7.78 19.75 10.19
N GLN A 127 6.58 20.27 9.94
CA GLN A 127 5.70 19.84 8.85
C GLN A 127 6.30 20.12 7.46
N GLN A 128 6.85 21.32 7.24
CA GLN A 128 7.47 21.69 5.96
C GLN A 128 8.71 20.85 5.66
N VAL A 129 9.50 20.54 6.69
CA VAL A 129 10.69 19.66 6.57
C VAL A 129 10.28 18.23 6.22
N LEU A 130 9.14 17.77 6.73
CA LEU A 130 8.59 16.44 6.42
C LEU A 130 8.09 16.36 4.97
N GLU A 131 7.39 17.39 4.49
CA GLU A 131 6.94 17.47 3.09
C GLU A 131 8.11 17.50 2.11
N GLU A 132 9.14 18.30 2.37
CA GLU A 132 10.35 18.30 1.55
C GLU A 132 11.07 16.96 1.55
N LYS A 133 10.93 16.14 2.60
CA LYS A 133 11.52 14.80 2.64
C LYS A 133 10.67 13.76 1.91
N ARG A 134 9.35 13.96 1.80
CA ARG A 134 8.45 13.04 1.08
C ARG A 134 8.86 12.84 -0.38
N GLN A 135 9.46 13.86 -1.02
CA GLN A 135 9.92 13.75 -2.42
C GLN A 135 10.99 12.66 -2.66
N TYR A 136 11.63 12.16 -1.60
CA TYR A 136 12.65 11.12 -1.67
C TYR A 136 12.18 9.77 -1.11
N VAL A 137 10.90 9.66 -0.75
CA VAL A 137 10.30 8.46 -0.19
C VAL A 137 9.37 7.86 -1.23
N GLU A 138 9.67 6.63 -1.64
CA GLU A 138 8.78 5.83 -2.48
C GLU A 138 8.11 4.77 -1.61
N PHE A 139 6.78 4.72 -1.61
CA PHE A 139 6.05 3.71 -0.84
C PHE A 139 6.09 2.35 -1.53
N GLY A 140 6.35 1.31 -0.73
CA GLY A 140 6.14 -0.07 -1.16
C GLY A 140 4.65 -0.43 -1.16
N GLU A 141 4.33 -1.65 -1.60
CA GLU A 141 2.93 -2.10 -1.75
C GLU A 141 2.14 -2.06 -0.43
N LEU A 142 2.77 -2.42 0.70
CA LEU A 142 2.12 -2.32 2.01
C LEU A 142 1.97 -0.85 2.44
N GLY A 143 2.96 0.00 2.15
CA GLY A 143 2.90 1.44 2.41
C GLY A 143 1.72 2.09 1.68
N LYS A 144 1.56 1.81 0.39
CA LYS A 144 0.43 2.29 -0.42
C LYS A 144 -0.91 1.83 0.12
N ALA A 145 -1.00 0.55 0.53
CA ALA A 145 -2.22 0.00 1.11
C ALA A 145 -2.62 0.74 2.41
N ILE A 146 -1.65 1.04 3.27
CA ILE A 146 -1.87 1.77 4.53
C ILE A 146 -2.24 3.23 4.26
N GLU A 147 -1.48 3.93 3.42
CA GLU A 147 -1.74 5.34 3.05
C GLU A 147 -3.17 5.51 2.53
N ARG A 148 -3.60 4.62 1.65
CA ARG A 148 -4.95 4.58 1.12
C ARG A 148 -6.03 4.43 2.21
N THR A 149 -5.77 3.64 3.25
CA THR A 149 -6.73 3.50 4.35
C THR A 149 -6.82 4.77 5.21
N MET A 150 -5.73 5.55 5.28
CA MET A 150 -5.68 6.79 6.05
C MET A 150 -6.38 7.95 5.33
N ASP A 151 -6.24 8.06 4.00
CA ASP A 151 -6.87 9.14 3.22
C ASP A 151 -8.41 9.03 3.16
N LYS A 152 -8.98 7.84 3.41
CA LYS A 152 -10.42 7.60 3.37
C LYS A 152 -11.13 7.74 4.72
N ASP A 153 -10.45 8.21 5.76
CA ASP A 153 -11.03 8.50 7.07
C ASP A 153 -11.64 9.92 7.20
N GLU A 154 -11.60 10.74 6.14
CA GLU A 154 -12.44 11.94 6.07
C GLU A 154 -13.89 11.57 5.72
N PRO A 155 -14.87 11.87 6.60
CA PRO A 155 -16.27 11.57 6.32
C PRO A 155 -16.78 12.44 5.17
N SER A 156 -17.32 11.80 4.14
CA SER A 156 -18.28 12.41 3.21
C SER A 156 -19.70 12.16 3.70
#